data_AF-A0A3N9XEW1-F1
#
_entry.id   AF-A0A3N9XEW1-F1
#
_cell.length_a   1.000
_cell.length_b   1.000
_cell.length_c   1.000
_cell.angle_alpha   90.00
_cell.angle_beta   90.00
_cell.angle_gamma   90.00
#
_symmetry.space_group_name_H-M   'P 1'
#
loop_
_entity.id
_entity.type
_entity.pdbx_description
1 polymer ?
#
loop_
_entity_poly.entity_id
_entity_poly.type
_entity_poly.pdbx_seq_one_letter_code
_entity_poly.pdbx_strand_id
1 'polypeptide(L)'
;MAASAHLLGHAHRLDPAAVDVLLDHPWLAVWAIDRVRHGTTGRPDYLPFAALAAATLSGWSDAAVPVTPCAGLVPVPGLGVVRRPDGSTTVTPADLSGRQWTPIRWWRFTDQRVTLDLRVDDLDPYRDCFSLPVATRLSPPRAAALKRSVGHAWHLLVAYAPTHAAEVAAGISTFVPLADGTERGHSVTHADAFGAFAADADLDPVDLAVTMVHELQHSKLNAVLGLVQLYEPTDPVRYFAPWRPDPRPIGGLLHGTYAFTAVAEVWAALRAHPDLGAQATARFAVVRAQLERALVELGRAGSLTSAGRLWADRLTERIGQLAAVPVPASADAAARREVAEAERTRLPTITTG
;
A
#
# COMPACT_ATOMS: atom_id res chain seq x y z
N MET A 1 13.32 1.52 27.19
CA MET A 1 12.31 2.53 26.78
C MET A 1 12.76 3.97 27.08
N ALA A 2 12.95 4.40 28.34
CA ALA A 2 13.27 5.80 28.66
C ALA A 2 14.52 6.34 27.93
N ALA A 3 15.63 5.58 27.91
CA ALA A 3 16.84 5.97 27.20
C ALA A 3 16.62 6.16 25.69
N SER A 4 15.95 5.22 25.02
CA SER A 4 15.65 5.29 23.59
C SER A 4 14.72 6.47 23.24
N ALA A 5 13.73 6.76 24.08
CA ALA A 5 12.88 7.94 23.91
C ALA A 5 13.67 9.26 24.04
N HIS A 6 14.59 9.34 25.00
CA HIS A 6 15.48 10.50 25.12
C HIS A 6 16.40 10.66 23.92
N LEU A 7 16.94 9.56 23.37
CA LEU A 7 17.78 9.58 22.17
C LEU A 7 16.99 10.06 20.95
N LEU A 8 15.78 9.52 20.73
CA LEU A 8 14.90 9.95 19.65
C LEU A 8 14.55 11.44 19.76
N GLY A 9 14.20 11.91 20.97
CA GLY A 9 13.91 13.32 21.22
C GLY A 9 15.14 14.23 21.07
N HIS A 10 16.35 13.75 21.34
CA HIS A 10 17.58 14.49 21.08
C HIS A 10 17.85 14.60 19.58
N ALA A 11 17.76 13.50 18.84
CA ALA A 11 17.90 13.50 17.38
C ALA A 11 16.88 14.44 16.71
N HIS A 12 15.62 14.44 17.18
CA HIS A 12 14.60 15.36 16.67
C HIS A 12 14.95 16.83 16.91
N ARG A 13 15.58 17.16 18.04
CA ARG A 13 16.06 18.54 18.29
C ARG A 13 17.24 18.94 17.41
N LEU A 14 18.07 17.99 16.97
CA LEU A 14 19.18 18.25 16.07
C LEU A 14 18.70 18.50 14.64
N ASP A 15 17.79 17.65 14.15
CA ASP A 15 17.19 17.79 12.83
C ASP A 15 15.73 17.27 12.84
N PRO A 16 14.74 18.16 13.07
CA PRO A 16 13.35 17.77 13.09
C PRO A 16 12.90 17.16 11.76
N ALA A 17 13.31 17.74 10.64
CA ALA A 17 12.87 17.31 9.31
C ALA A 17 13.35 15.89 8.98
N ALA A 18 14.60 15.57 9.32
CA ALA A 18 15.15 14.24 9.10
C ALA A 18 14.46 13.18 9.98
N VAL A 19 14.08 13.53 11.21
CA VAL A 19 13.37 12.62 12.11
C VAL A 19 11.89 12.50 11.75
N ASP A 20 11.24 13.55 11.26
CA ASP A 20 9.85 13.50 10.81
C ASP A 20 9.69 12.48 9.66
N VAL A 21 10.66 12.39 8.74
CA VAL A 21 10.68 11.34 7.69
C VAL A 21 10.71 9.92 8.28
N LEU A 22 11.35 9.73 9.42
CA LEU A 22 11.31 8.45 10.14
C LEU A 22 9.99 8.25 10.87
N LEU A 23 9.41 9.30 11.45
CA LEU A 23 8.11 9.22 12.13
C LEU A 23 6.98 8.85 11.15
N ASP A 24 7.11 9.29 9.91
CA ASP A 24 6.23 8.94 8.79
C ASP A 24 6.53 7.54 8.20
N HIS A 25 7.54 6.82 8.71
CA HIS A 25 7.89 5.51 8.18
C HIS A 25 6.80 4.46 8.55
N PRO A 26 6.27 3.69 7.58
CA PRO A 26 5.11 2.83 7.79
C PRO A 26 5.27 1.83 8.94
N TRP A 27 6.47 1.26 9.10
CA TRP A 27 6.74 0.24 10.12
C TRP A 27 6.75 0.81 11.54
N LEU A 28 7.08 2.09 11.71
CA LEU A 28 7.00 2.73 13.01
C LEU A 28 5.53 2.90 13.43
N ALA A 29 4.66 3.29 12.50
CA ALA A 29 3.22 3.39 12.74
C ALA A 29 2.62 2.02 13.09
N VAL A 30 2.92 0.98 12.29
CA VAL A 30 2.47 -0.40 12.55
C VAL A 30 2.91 -0.86 13.95
N TRP A 31 4.19 -0.68 14.30
CA TRP A 31 4.68 -1.03 15.62
C TRP A 31 3.97 -0.26 16.74
N ALA A 32 3.85 1.06 16.61
CA ALA A 32 3.27 1.91 17.65
C ALA A 32 1.80 1.54 17.89
N ILE A 33 1.04 1.29 16.82
CA ILE A 33 -0.37 0.89 16.89
C ILE A 33 -0.51 -0.52 17.48
N ASP A 34 0.31 -1.48 17.06
CA ASP A 34 0.36 -2.84 17.63
C ASP A 34 0.64 -2.79 19.14
N ARG A 35 1.62 -1.97 19.55
CA ARG A 35 1.97 -1.74 20.96
C ARG A 35 0.81 -1.17 21.77
N VAL A 36 0.07 -0.20 21.22
CA VAL A 36 -1.08 0.43 21.90
C VAL A 36 -2.25 -0.55 22.02
N ARG A 37 -2.56 -1.30 20.95
CA ARG A 37 -3.70 -2.23 20.92
C ARG A 37 -3.47 -3.50 21.73
N HIS A 38 -2.23 -4.02 21.72
CA HIS A 38 -1.93 -5.37 22.22
C HIS A 38 -0.91 -5.39 23.35
N GLY A 39 -0.36 -4.24 23.75
CA GLY A 39 0.67 -4.20 24.79
C GLY A 39 1.98 -4.80 24.29
N THR A 40 2.61 -5.68 25.07
CA THR A 40 3.89 -6.29 24.68
C THR A 40 3.62 -7.49 23.81
N THR A 41 4.08 -7.41 22.56
CA THR A 41 3.99 -8.50 21.61
C THR A 41 5.29 -9.31 21.59
N GLY A 42 5.28 -10.48 20.94
CA GLY A 42 6.50 -11.27 20.71
C GLY A 42 7.44 -10.66 19.67
N ARG A 43 7.09 -9.48 19.11
CA ARG A 43 7.86 -8.78 18.11
C ARG A 43 8.94 -7.91 18.77
N PRO A 44 10.05 -7.59 18.07
CA PRO A 44 11.09 -6.71 18.60
C PRO A 44 10.55 -5.33 18.99
N ASP A 45 10.98 -4.80 20.13
CA ASP A 45 10.72 -3.39 20.49
C ASP A 45 11.41 -2.49 19.46
N TYR A 46 10.63 -1.74 18.70
CA TYR A 46 11.10 -0.95 17.56
C TYR A 46 11.66 0.42 18.00
N LEU A 47 11.40 0.85 19.24
CA LEU A 47 11.84 2.17 19.73
C LEU A 47 13.36 2.36 19.73
N PRO A 48 14.19 1.39 20.19
CA PRO A 48 15.65 1.49 20.07
C PRO A 48 16.11 1.56 18.61
N PHE A 49 15.46 0.82 17.70
CA PHE A 49 15.79 0.83 16.28
C PHE A 49 15.46 2.18 15.64
N ALA A 50 14.30 2.76 15.99
CA ALA A 50 13.92 4.11 15.57
C ALA A 50 14.89 5.17 16.10
N ALA A 51 15.33 5.07 17.35
CA ALA A 51 16.33 6.00 17.90
C ALA A 51 17.67 5.93 17.14
N LEU A 52 18.11 4.74 16.73
CA LEU A 52 19.31 4.57 15.91
C LEU A 52 19.15 5.16 14.50
N ALA A 53 17.99 4.95 13.86
CA ALA A 53 17.68 5.56 12.57
C ALA A 53 17.66 7.10 12.67
N ALA A 54 17.01 7.64 13.71
CA ALA A 54 16.93 9.08 13.96
C ALA A 54 18.31 9.71 14.18
N ALA A 55 19.17 9.07 14.99
CA ALA A 55 20.53 9.52 15.19
C ALA A 55 21.34 9.52 13.89
N THR A 56 21.16 8.50 13.06
CA THR A 56 21.82 8.41 11.74
C THR A 56 21.36 9.52 10.81
N LEU A 57 20.05 9.72 10.70
CA LEU A 57 19.43 10.71 9.82
C LEU A 57 19.76 12.16 10.22
N SER A 58 19.88 12.43 11.52
CA SER A 58 20.27 13.75 12.06
C SER A 58 21.79 13.99 12.09
N GLY A 59 22.60 13.05 11.59
CA GLY A 59 24.06 13.19 11.57
C GLY A 59 24.73 13.06 12.94
N TRP A 60 24.03 12.56 13.96
CA TRP A 60 24.57 12.37 15.31
C TRP A 60 25.44 11.10 15.39
N SER A 61 26.65 11.16 14.83
CA SER A 61 27.56 10.01 14.66
C SER A 61 27.94 9.27 15.95
N ASP A 62 27.97 9.98 17.08
CA ASP A 62 28.45 9.46 18.36
C ASP A 62 27.34 8.83 19.22
N ALA A 63 26.11 8.76 18.70
CA ALA A 63 25.00 8.16 19.40
C ALA A 63 25.23 6.65 19.63
N ALA A 64 25.34 6.26 20.90
CA ALA A 64 25.43 4.87 21.31
C ALA A 64 24.04 4.35 21.70
N VAL A 65 23.46 3.48 20.87
CA VAL A 65 22.10 2.98 21.06
C VAL A 65 22.14 1.52 21.53
N PRO A 66 21.69 1.22 22.77
CA PRO A 66 21.53 -0.14 23.22
C PRO A 66 20.40 -0.82 22.45
N VAL A 67 20.69 -1.97 21.85
CA VAL A 67 19.76 -2.74 21.03
C VAL A 67 19.87 -4.23 21.32
N THR A 68 18.77 -4.94 21.12
CA THR A 68 18.75 -6.41 21.15
C THR A 68 18.49 -6.91 19.73
N PRO A 69 19.46 -7.58 19.08
CA PRO A 69 19.27 -8.16 17.76
C PRO A 69 18.11 -9.17 17.75
N CYS A 70 17.36 -9.18 16.66
CA CYS A 70 16.33 -10.16 16.36
C CYS A 70 16.88 -11.14 15.33
N ALA A 71 17.12 -12.39 15.73
CA ALA A 71 17.74 -13.42 14.89
C ALA A 71 19.07 -12.94 14.24
N GLY A 72 19.95 -12.37 15.05
CA GLY A 72 21.25 -11.84 14.63
C GLY A 72 21.21 -10.57 13.77
N LEU A 73 20.07 -9.88 13.71
CA LEU A 73 19.88 -8.66 12.92
C LEU A 73 19.35 -7.51 13.79
N VAL A 74 19.88 -6.31 13.58
CA VAL A 74 19.35 -5.06 14.13
C VAL A 74 18.76 -4.27 12.97
N PRO A 75 17.42 -4.19 12.87
CA PRO A 75 16.74 -3.31 11.93
C PRO A 75 17.06 -1.84 12.21
N VAL A 76 17.21 -1.07 11.15
CA VAL A 76 17.31 0.39 11.18
C VAL A 76 16.23 0.93 10.26
N PRO A 77 15.07 1.33 10.82
CA PRO A 77 13.85 1.62 10.08
C PRO A 77 14.09 2.58 8.91
N GLY A 78 13.61 2.23 7.73
CA GLY A 78 13.77 3.02 6.52
C GLY A 78 15.19 3.11 5.96
N LEU A 79 16.20 2.49 6.58
CA LEU A 79 17.62 2.56 6.19
C LEU A 79 18.21 1.19 5.84
N GLY A 80 17.89 0.11 6.56
CA GLY A 80 18.44 -1.22 6.31
C GLY A 80 18.58 -2.08 7.58
N VAL A 81 19.49 -3.06 7.55
CA VAL A 81 19.77 -3.95 8.69
C VAL A 81 21.27 -4.12 8.92
N VAL A 82 21.71 -4.15 10.18
CA VAL A 82 23.08 -4.48 10.56
C VAL A 82 23.14 -5.83 11.26
N ARG A 83 24.10 -6.68 10.87
CA ARG A 83 24.32 -7.99 11.48
C ARG A 83 25.07 -7.85 12.80
N ARG A 84 24.52 -8.43 13.86
CA ARG A 84 25.13 -8.48 15.21
C ARG A 84 24.88 -9.87 15.82
N PRO A 85 25.82 -10.44 16.59
CA PRO A 85 25.54 -11.65 17.36
C PRO A 85 24.36 -11.43 18.31
N ASP A 86 23.60 -12.48 18.62
CA ASP A 86 22.49 -12.39 19.58
C ASP A 86 23.01 -11.96 20.96
N GLY A 87 22.13 -11.30 21.73
CA GLY A 87 22.45 -10.69 23.02
C GLY A 87 22.45 -9.17 22.96
N SER A 88 22.32 -8.53 24.13
CA SER A 88 22.31 -7.07 24.22
C SER A 88 23.63 -6.51 23.71
N THR A 89 23.55 -5.55 22.79
CA THR A 89 24.72 -4.87 22.21
C THR A 89 24.46 -3.37 22.08
N THR A 90 25.49 -2.61 21.73
CA THR A 90 25.37 -1.19 21.43
C THR A 90 25.74 -0.97 19.97
N VAL A 91 24.93 -0.20 19.25
CA VAL A 91 25.15 0.14 17.85
C VAL A 91 25.18 1.66 17.72
N THR A 92 26.08 2.14 16.87
CA THR A 92 26.27 3.54 16.53
C THR A 92 26.00 3.77 15.03
N PRO A 93 25.73 5.00 14.58
CA PRO A 93 25.62 5.30 13.15
C PRO A 93 26.85 4.88 12.33
N ALA A 94 28.06 4.88 12.91
CA ALA A 94 29.27 4.43 12.23
C ALA A 94 29.22 2.94 11.83
N ASP A 95 28.46 2.12 12.57
CA ASP A 95 28.25 0.70 12.30
C ASP A 95 27.36 0.44 11.08
N LEU A 96 26.67 1.45 10.57
CA LEU A 96 25.76 1.36 9.41
C LEU A 96 26.52 1.49 8.09
N SER A 97 27.69 0.85 8.05
CA SER A 97 28.61 0.83 6.92
C SER A 97 29.36 -0.50 6.86
N GLY A 98 30.08 -0.74 5.75
CA GLY A 98 30.91 -1.94 5.60
C GLY A 98 30.13 -3.25 5.41
N ARG A 99 30.78 -4.38 5.73
CA ARG A 99 30.31 -5.73 5.32
C ARG A 99 29.14 -6.28 6.16
N GLN A 100 28.94 -5.75 7.37
CA GLN A 100 27.86 -6.17 8.26
C GLN A 100 26.57 -5.39 8.02
N TRP A 101 26.65 -4.30 7.27
CA TRP A 101 25.52 -3.45 6.91
C TRP A 101 24.89 -3.90 5.58
N THR A 102 23.57 -4.08 5.58
CA THR A 102 22.78 -4.30 4.38
C THR A 102 21.77 -3.17 4.23
N PRO A 103 22.00 -2.20 3.33
CA PRO A 103 21.07 -1.08 3.15
C PRO A 103 19.76 -1.54 2.51
N ILE A 104 18.69 -0.84 2.84
CA ILE A 104 17.44 -0.90 2.09
C ILE A 104 17.68 -0.42 0.66
N ARG A 105 16.86 -0.90 -0.27
CA ARG A 105 16.90 -0.41 -1.64
C ARG A 105 16.08 0.86 -1.72
N TRP A 106 16.70 1.93 -2.18
CA TRP A 106 16.04 3.21 -2.42
C TRP A 106 16.20 3.58 -3.88
N TRP A 107 15.09 3.76 -4.57
CA TRP A 107 15.04 4.05 -6.00
C TRP A 107 14.28 5.34 -6.23
N ARG A 108 14.88 6.21 -7.04
CA ARG A 108 14.27 7.44 -7.52
C ARG A 108 13.94 7.29 -9.00
N PHE A 109 12.68 7.54 -9.35
CA PHE A 109 12.20 7.59 -10.73
C PHE A 109 11.68 8.98 -11.01
N THR A 110 12.35 9.71 -11.89
CA THR A 110 11.89 11.04 -12.34
C THR A 110 11.46 10.92 -13.78
N ASP A 111 10.23 11.31 -14.06
CA ASP A 111 9.72 11.47 -15.42
C ASP A 111 8.99 12.82 -15.52
N GLN A 112 9.24 13.54 -16.60
CA GLN A 112 8.87 14.94 -16.79
C GLN A 112 9.29 15.82 -15.60
N ARG A 113 8.35 16.16 -14.70
CA ARG A 113 8.58 16.97 -13.49
C ARG A 113 8.08 16.30 -12.20
N VAL A 114 7.70 15.03 -12.26
CA VAL A 114 7.17 14.29 -11.11
C VAL A 114 8.19 13.21 -10.74
N THR A 115 8.50 13.11 -9.45
CA THR A 115 9.49 12.17 -8.92
C THR A 115 8.82 11.21 -7.95
N LEU A 116 9.01 9.92 -8.18
CA LEU A 116 8.69 8.86 -7.22
C LEU A 116 9.96 8.44 -6.49
N ASP A 117 9.95 8.57 -5.17
CA ASP A 117 10.98 8.04 -4.27
C ASP A 117 10.45 6.79 -3.57
N LEU A 118 10.94 5.63 -3.98
CA LEU A 118 10.43 4.33 -3.55
C LEU A 118 11.49 3.54 -2.77
N ARG A 119 11.15 3.15 -1.55
CA ARG A 119 11.89 2.10 -0.82
C ARG A 119 11.36 0.73 -1.23
N VAL A 120 12.25 -0.21 -1.51
CA VAL A 120 11.89 -1.63 -1.61
C VAL A 120 12.39 -2.34 -0.36
N ASP A 121 11.45 -2.73 0.48
CA ASP A 121 11.73 -3.32 1.77
C ASP A 121 11.56 -4.84 1.73
N ASP A 122 12.68 -5.54 1.71
CA ASP A 122 12.78 -6.99 1.82
C ASP A 122 13.60 -7.40 3.06
N LEU A 123 13.64 -6.52 4.07
CA LEU A 123 14.50 -6.65 5.25
C LEU A 123 13.77 -6.47 6.59
N ASP A 124 12.93 -5.44 6.72
CA ASP A 124 12.39 -5.02 8.02
C ASP A 124 11.45 -6.08 8.60
N PRO A 125 11.53 -6.42 9.90
CA PRO A 125 10.64 -7.41 10.49
C PRO A 125 9.16 -7.01 10.42
N TYR A 126 8.79 -5.72 10.55
CA TYR A 126 7.40 -5.25 10.56
C TYR A 126 6.73 -5.20 9.18
N ARG A 127 7.49 -5.47 8.10
CA ARG A 127 6.95 -5.53 6.73
C ARG A 127 5.98 -6.69 6.48
N ASP A 128 5.89 -7.67 7.38
CA ASP A 128 5.03 -8.85 7.26
C ASP A 128 3.58 -8.65 7.76
N CYS A 129 3.18 -7.40 8.03
CA CYS A 129 1.85 -7.05 8.55
C CYS A 129 0.67 -7.33 7.60
N PHE A 130 0.94 -7.72 6.36
CA PHE A 130 -0.07 -7.88 5.31
C PHE A 130 -0.83 -9.22 5.35
N SER A 131 -0.57 -10.10 6.33
CA SER A 131 -1.14 -11.46 6.39
C SER A 131 -0.88 -12.32 5.15
N LEU A 132 0.12 -11.94 4.34
CA LEU A 132 0.65 -12.71 3.22
C LEU A 132 2.15 -12.96 3.45
N PRO A 133 2.69 -14.11 2.99
CA PRO A 133 4.12 -14.36 3.04
C PRO A 133 4.90 -13.31 2.25
N VAL A 134 5.84 -12.63 2.90
CA VAL A 134 6.75 -11.66 2.27
C VAL A 134 8.04 -12.33 1.81
N ALA A 135 8.62 -11.84 0.72
CA ALA A 135 9.86 -12.36 0.21
C ALA A 135 11.02 -12.12 1.19
N THR A 136 12.01 -13.01 1.12
CA THR A 136 13.35 -12.72 1.64
C THR A 136 14.06 -11.72 0.73
N ARG A 137 15.27 -11.28 1.13
CA ARG A 137 16.09 -10.34 0.36
C ARG A 137 16.16 -10.74 -1.12
N LEU A 138 15.66 -9.88 -2.00
CA LEU A 138 15.65 -10.15 -3.44
C LEU A 138 17.09 -10.28 -3.96
N SER A 139 17.30 -11.32 -4.78
CA SER A 139 18.55 -11.49 -5.50
C SER A 139 18.79 -10.28 -6.43
N PRO A 140 20.06 -9.92 -6.72
CA PRO A 140 20.36 -8.77 -7.58
C PRO A 140 19.63 -8.78 -8.92
N PRO A 141 19.51 -9.93 -9.65
CA PRO A 141 18.75 -9.98 -10.91
C PRO A 141 17.26 -9.70 -10.72
N ARG A 142 16.62 -10.25 -9.67
CA ARG A 142 15.20 -10.01 -9.38
C ARG A 142 14.94 -8.55 -9.01
N ALA A 143 15.78 -7.97 -8.16
CA ALA A 143 15.69 -6.56 -7.80
C ALA A 143 15.87 -5.64 -9.02
N ALA A 144 16.76 -5.99 -9.96
CA ALA A 144 16.94 -5.24 -11.19
C ALA A 144 15.72 -5.36 -12.13
N ALA A 145 15.09 -6.53 -12.20
CA ALA A 145 13.85 -6.73 -12.97
C ALA A 145 12.69 -5.91 -12.39
N LEU A 146 12.47 -5.99 -11.08
CA LEU A 146 11.48 -5.18 -10.38
C LEU A 146 11.72 -3.68 -10.60
N LYS A 147 12.97 -3.21 -10.48
CA LYS A 147 13.32 -1.80 -10.73
C LYS A 147 12.93 -1.34 -12.14
N ARG A 148 13.13 -2.19 -13.16
CA ARG A 148 12.69 -1.89 -14.53
C ARG A 148 11.17 -1.86 -14.65
N SER A 149 10.48 -2.80 -14.01
CA SER A 149 9.00 -2.84 -14.01
C SER A 149 8.41 -1.59 -13.37
N VAL A 150 8.90 -1.19 -12.18
CA VAL A 150 8.49 0.06 -11.51
C VAL A 150 8.78 1.28 -12.38
N GLY A 151 9.94 1.33 -13.03
CA GLY A 151 10.28 2.46 -13.92
C GLY A 151 9.33 2.59 -15.11
N HIS A 152 8.93 1.48 -15.73
CA HIS A 152 7.94 1.48 -16.80
C HIS A 152 6.54 1.83 -16.28
N ALA A 153 6.12 1.24 -15.16
CA ALA A 153 4.84 1.55 -14.53
C ALA A 153 4.72 3.05 -14.21
N TRP A 154 5.79 3.64 -13.69
CA TRP A 154 5.87 5.07 -13.40
C TRP A 154 5.73 5.94 -14.67
N HIS A 155 6.42 5.57 -15.75
CA HIS A 155 6.29 6.25 -17.05
C HIS A 155 4.85 6.25 -17.57
N LEU A 156 4.16 5.10 -17.49
CA LEU A 156 2.75 5.00 -17.90
C LEU A 156 1.86 5.94 -17.08
N LEU A 157 2.03 5.99 -15.76
CA LEU A 157 1.24 6.88 -14.91
C LEU A 157 1.51 8.35 -15.23
N VAL A 158 2.77 8.77 -15.36
CA VAL A 158 3.11 10.16 -15.66
C VAL A 158 2.61 10.59 -17.04
N ALA A 159 2.72 9.72 -18.04
CA ALA A 159 2.33 10.04 -19.43
C ALA A 159 0.81 10.06 -19.64
N TYR A 160 0.07 9.14 -19.03
CA TYR A 160 -1.36 8.95 -19.32
C TYR A 160 -2.29 9.34 -18.17
N ALA A 161 -1.84 9.25 -16.91
CA ALA A 161 -2.63 9.52 -15.71
C ALA A 161 -1.92 10.48 -14.73
N PRO A 162 -1.50 11.69 -15.17
CA PRO A 162 -0.59 12.56 -14.41
C PRO A 162 -1.12 12.97 -13.03
N THR A 163 -2.44 13.12 -12.87
CA THR A 163 -3.05 13.39 -11.56
C THR A 163 -2.81 12.23 -10.60
N HIS A 164 -3.03 10.98 -11.04
CA HIS A 164 -2.75 9.81 -10.21
C HIS A 164 -1.25 9.60 -10.00
N ALA A 165 -0.41 9.92 -10.98
CA ALA A 165 1.04 9.91 -10.77
C ALA A 165 1.45 10.86 -9.64
N ALA A 166 0.91 12.08 -9.61
CA ALA A 166 1.18 13.03 -8.52
C ALA A 166 0.68 12.51 -7.16
N GLU A 167 -0.51 11.88 -7.11
CA GLU A 167 -1.00 11.24 -5.89
C GLU A 167 -0.06 10.10 -5.42
N VAL A 168 0.37 9.23 -6.34
CA VAL A 168 1.28 8.12 -6.07
C VAL A 168 2.64 8.60 -5.58
N ALA A 169 3.23 9.62 -6.21
CA ALA A 169 4.48 10.22 -5.74
C ALA A 169 4.36 10.83 -4.34
N ALA A 170 3.20 11.38 -3.98
CA ALA A 170 2.97 11.99 -2.68
C ALA A 170 2.63 10.97 -1.58
N GLY A 171 1.98 9.86 -1.94
CA GLY A 171 1.39 8.94 -0.96
C GLY A 171 2.07 7.58 -0.86
N ILE A 172 2.77 7.10 -1.88
CA ILE A 172 3.47 5.81 -1.85
C ILE A 172 4.96 6.03 -1.59
N SER A 173 5.48 5.38 -0.54
CA SER A 173 6.88 5.47 -0.13
C SER A 173 7.57 4.12 -0.05
N THR A 174 6.82 3.01 0.01
CA THR A 174 7.41 1.68 0.26
C THR A 174 6.68 0.57 -0.49
N PHE A 175 7.46 -0.26 -1.18
CA PHE A 175 7.03 -1.51 -1.82
C PHE A 175 7.62 -2.69 -1.05
N VAL A 176 6.78 -3.67 -0.71
CA VAL A 176 7.19 -4.93 -0.08
C VAL A 176 6.98 -6.08 -1.06
N PRO A 177 8.05 -6.76 -1.51
CA PRO A 177 7.88 -7.93 -2.38
C PRO A 177 7.25 -9.08 -1.62
N LEU A 178 6.20 -9.68 -2.20
CA LEU A 178 5.61 -10.94 -1.73
C LEU A 178 6.47 -12.14 -2.10
N ALA A 179 6.37 -13.22 -1.31
CA ALA A 179 7.08 -14.46 -1.59
C ALA A 179 6.46 -15.21 -2.78
N ASP A 180 7.30 -15.95 -3.51
CA ASP A 180 6.83 -16.76 -4.64
C ASP A 180 5.84 -17.86 -4.17
N GLY A 181 4.79 -18.11 -4.95
CA GLY A 181 3.83 -19.20 -4.70
C GLY A 181 2.51 -18.79 -4.07
N THR A 182 2.26 -17.50 -3.87
CA THR A 182 0.91 -16.94 -3.77
C THR A 182 0.22 -17.02 -5.14
N GLU A 183 -1.12 -17.05 -5.22
CA GLU A 183 -1.79 -17.01 -6.53
C GLU A 183 -1.32 -15.73 -7.28
N ARG A 184 -1.00 -15.81 -8.57
CA ARG A 184 -0.36 -14.67 -9.25
C ARG A 184 -1.29 -13.46 -9.32
N GLY A 185 -0.73 -12.27 -9.14
CA GLY A 185 -1.43 -11.00 -9.29
C GLY A 185 -1.94 -10.42 -7.97
N HIS A 186 -1.34 -10.78 -6.84
CA HIS A 186 -1.75 -10.24 -5.54
C HIS A 186 -1.05 -8.93 -5.22
N SER A 187 -1.85 -8.03 -4.65
CA SER A 187 -1.40 -6.87 -3.93
C SER A 187 -2.26 -6.66 -2.69
N VAL A 188 -1.70 -5.97 -1.70
CA VAL A 188 -2.37 -5.73 -0.44
C VAL A 188 -1.80 -4.50 0.26
N THR A 189 -2.70 -3.73 0.86
CA THR A 189 -2.41 -2.61 1.76
C THR A 189 -2.79 -3.00 3.19
N HIS A 190 -2.05 -2.48 4.17
CA HIS A 190 -2.37 -2.61 5.58
C HIS A 190 -2.85 -1.26 6.13
N ALA A 191 -3.90 -1.26 6.96
CA ALA A 191 -4.53 -0.03 7.43
C ALA A 191 -3.61 0.87 8.26
N ASP A 192 -2.71 0.25 9.02
CA ASP A 192 -1.76 0.94 9.89
C ASP A 192 -0.40 1.24 9.19
N ALA A 193 -0.24 0.88 7.90
CA ALA A 193 1.01 1.03 7.15
C ALA A 193 0.84 2.01 5.96
N PHE A 194 0.39 3.23 6.24
CA PHE A 194 0.11 4.22 5.20
C PHE A 194 1.29 4.41 4.25
N GLY A 195 1.04 4.35 2.94
CA GLY A 195 2.06 4.53 1.90
C GLY A 195 2.98 3.33 1.66
N ALA A 196 2.77 2.23 2.40
CA ALA A 196 3.32 0.93 2.08
C ALA A 196 2.27 0.03 1.42
N PHE A 197 2.72 -0.74 0.43
CA PHE A 197 1.94 -1.85 -0.11
C PHE A 197 2.85 -3.04 -0.39
N ALA A 198 2.27 -4.24 -0.33
CA ALA A 198 2.93 -5.45 -0.76
C ALA A 198 2.35 -5.95 -2.07
N ALA A 199 3.19 -6.45 -2.96
CA ALA A 199 2.77 -7.05 -4.23
C ALA A 199 3.80 -8.06 -4.77
N ASP A 200 3.36 -8.88 -5.72
CA ASP A 200 4.24 -9.78 -6.45
C ASP A 200 5.36 -8.98 -7.17
N ALA A 201 6.61 -9.43 -7.03
CA ALA A 201 7.76 -8.71 -7.58
C ALA A 201 7.90 -8.85 -9.11
N ASP A 202 7.13 -9.74 -9.72
CA ASP A 202 7.12 -10.06 -11.16
C ASP A 202 5.85 -9.57 -11.88
N LEU A 203 5.06 -8.68 -11.24
CA LEU A 203 3.95 -8.01 -11.91
C LEU A 203 4.39 -7.35 -13.22
N ASP A 204 3.56 -7.53 -14.25
CA ASP A 204 3.68 -6.80 -15.50
C ASP A 204 3.63 -5.28 -15.22
N PRO A 205 4.42 -4.46 -15.91
CA PRO A 205 4.48 -3.02 -15.63
C PRO A 205 3.12 -2.29 -15.73
N VAL A 206 2.22 -2.72 -16.62
CA VAL A 206 0.90 -2.11 -16.76
C VAL A 206 0.03 -2.42 -15.56
N ASP A 207 0.02 -3.69 -15.14
CA ASP A 207 -0.70 -4.12 -13.95
C ASP A 207 -0.10 -3.48 -12.69
N LEU A 208 1.23 -3.37 -12.60
CA LEU A 208 1.90 -2.69 -11.49
C LEU A 208 1.51 -1.19 -11.40
N ALA A 209 1.40 -0.49 -12.53
CA ALA A 209 0.94 0.91 -12.56
C ALA A 209 -0.47 1.05 -11.95
N VAL A 210 -1.38 0.16 -12.36
CA VAL A 210 -2.76 0.14 -11.86
C VAL A 210 -2.80 -0.25 -10.38
N THR A 211 -1.99 -1.23 -9.96
CA THR A 211 -1.85 -1.68 -8.57
C THR A 211 -1.35 -0.55 -7.67
N MET A 212 -0.33 0.21 -8.08
CA MET A 212 0.16 1.34 -7.27
C MET A 212 -0.94 2.38 -6.98
N VAL A 213 -1.78 2.67 -7.98
CA VAL A 213 -2.93 3.57 -7.81
C VAL A 213 -4.00 2.94 -6.92
N HIS A 214 -4.29 1.64 -7.11
CA HIS A 214 -5.26 0.90 -6.31
C HIS A 214 -4.90 0.90 -4.82
N GLU A 215 -3.67 0.50 -4.50
CA GLU A 215 -3.19 0.40 -3.12
C GLU A 215 -3.08 1.77 -2.44
N LEU A 216 -2.74 2.81 -3.20
CA LEU A 216 -2.81 4.18 -2.70
C LEU A 216 -4.25 4.56 -2.30
N GLN A 217 -5.26 4.20 -3.09
CA GLN A 217 -6.64 4.52 -2.73
C GLN A 217 -7.07 3.81 -1.44
N HIS A 218 -6.61 2.58 -1.21
CA HIS A 218 -6.79 1.91 0.08
C HIS A 218 -6.11 2.68 1.22
N SER A 219 -4.86 3.13 1.03
CA SER A 219 -4.15 3.95 2.02
C SER A 219 -4.90 5.26 2.34
N LYS A 220 -5.34 5.99 1.30
CA LYS A 220 -6.12 7.24 1.45
C LYS A 220 -7.41 7.01 2.24
N LEU A 221 -8.17 5.96 1.91
CA LEU A 221 -9.42 5.68 2.60
C LEU A 221 -9.19 5.22 4.04
N ASN A 222 -8.15 4.40 4.31
CA ASN A 222 -7.79 4.03 5.69
C ASN A 222 -7.48 5.27 6.54
N ALA A 223 -6.71 6.23 5.99
CA ALA A 223 -6.43 7.49 6.68
C ALA A 223 -7.71 8.30 6.96
N VAL A 224 -8.63 8.38 6.00
CA VAL A 224 -9.93 9.04 6.19
C VAL A 224 -10.74 8.34 7.28
N LEU A 225 -10.82 7.01 7.26
CA LEU A 225 -11.58 6.22 8.25
C LEU A 225 -10.99 6.32 9.67
N GLY A 226 -9.69 6.59 9.79
CA GLY A 226 -9.05 6.90 11.07
C GLY A 226 -9.48 8.25 11.67
N LEU A 227 -10.04 9.16 10.86
CA LEU A 227 -10.44 10.50 11.27
C LEU A 227 -11.97 10.71 11.26
N VAL A 228 -12.66 10.07 10.32
CA VAL A 228 -14.08 10.27 10.05
C VAL A 228 -14.76 8.92 9.86
N GLN A 229 -15.71 8.62 10.73
CA GLN A 229 -16.53 7.42 10.61
C GLN A 229 -17.54 7.56 9.45
N LEU A 230 -17.34 6.78 8.38
CA LEU A 230 -18.21 6.79 7.20
C LEU A 230 -19.39 5.81 7.30
N TYR A 231 -19.32 4.82 8.17
CA TYR A 231 -20.36 3.80 8.32
C TYR A 231 -20.40 3.27 9.76
N GLU A 232 -21.49 2.63 10.14
CA GLU A 232 -21.63 1.91 11.41
C GLU A 232 -20.79 0.61 11.40
N PRO A 233 -19.73 0.47 12.22
CA PRO A 233 -18.86 -0.70 12.21
C PRO A 233 -19.56 -2.00 12.59
N THR A 234 -20.66 -1.92 13.34
CA THR A 234 -21.41 -3.11 13.78
C THR A 234 -22.47 -3.59 12.77
N ASP A 235 -22.54 -3.02 11.56
CA ASP A 235 -23.47 -3.47 10.52
C ASP A 235 -23.19 -4.94 10.12
N PRO A 236 -24.12 -5.88 10.39
CA PRO A 236 -23.92 -7.28 10.04
C PRO A 236 -24.20 -7.55 8.55
N VAL A 237 -24.81 -6.61 7.82
CA VAL A 237 -25.17 -6.80 6.41
C VAL A 237 -23.92 -7.07 5.57
N ARG A 238 -24.06 -7.98 4.62
CA ARG A 238 -23.04 -8.29 3.64
C ARG A 238 -23.55 -7.94 2.26
N TYR A 239 -22.67 -7.34 1.48
CA TYR A 239 -22.95 -6.79 0.17
C TYR A 239 -22.15 -7.54 -0.88
N PHE A 240 -22.73 -7.71 -2.07
CA PHE A 240 -21.99 -8.30 -3.18
C PHE A 240 -20.92 -7.32 -3.70
N ALA A 241 -19.70 -7.81 -3.96
CA ALA A 241 -18.61 -7.02 -4.51
C ALA A 241 -18.17 -7.63 -5.85
N PRO A 242 -18.41 -7.00 -7.01
CA PRO A 242 -18.24 -7.63 -8.33
C PRO A 242 -16.82 -8.08 -8.73
N TRP A 243 -15.81 -7.73 -7.93
CA TRP A 243 -14.40 -8.12 -8.09
C TRP A 243 -13.99 -9.30 -7.21
N ARG A 244 -14.90 -9.88 -6.41
CA ARG A 244 -14.61 -11.01 -5.52
C ARG A 244 -15.83 -11.90 -5.29
N PRO A 245 -15.68 -13.23 -5.14
CA PRO A 245 -16.81 -14.12 -4.90
C PRO A 245 -17.43 -14.03 -3.50
N ASP A 246 -16.67 -13.66 -2.45
CA ASP A 246 -17.22 -13.51 -1.08
C ASP A 246 -17.97 -12.18 -0.88
N PRO A 247 -19.13 -12.21 -0.21
CA PRO A 247 -19.82 -11.02 0.25
C PRO A 247 -18.98 -10.20 1.23
N ARG A 248 -19.02 -8.88 1.11
CA ARG A 248 -18.18 -7.95 1.87
C ARG A 248 -19.00 -7.18 2.91
N PRO A 249 -18.43 -6.84 4.09
CA PRO A 249 -19.03 -5.81 4.94
C PRO A 249 -19.01 -4.45 4.22
N ILE A 250 -19.81 -3.49 4.69
CA ILE A 250 -19.92 -2.16 4.07
C ILE A 250 -18.55 -1.47 3.88
N GLY A 251 -17.66 -1.56 4.87
CA GLY A 251 -16.29 -1.04 4.75
C GLY A 251 -15.52 -1.68 3.59
N GLY A 252 -15.65 -2.99 3.40
CA GLY A 252 -15.03 -3.71 2.29
C GLY A 252 -15.59 -3.32 0.92
N LEU A 253 -16.90 -3.04 0.83
CA LEU A 253 -17.53 -2.54 -0.39
C LEU A 253 -17.08 -1.11 -0.70
N LEU A 254 -17.02 -0.23 0.30
CA LEU A 254 -16.52 1.15 0.15
C LEU A 254 -15.07 1.18 -0.32
N HIS A 255 -14.20 0.37 0.29
CA HIS A 255 -12.80 0.24 -0.13
C HIS A 255 -12.67 -0.17 -1.59
N GLY A 256 -13.38 -1.22 -1.99
CA GLY A 256 -13.33 -1.68 -3.38
C GLY A 256 -13.91 -0.63 -4.33
N THR A 257 -15.09 -0.07 -4.05
CA THR A 257 -15.70 0.95 -4.92
C THR A 257 -14.79 2.16 -5.11
N TYR A 258 -14.15 2.64 -4.03
CA TYR A 258 -13.21 3.77 -4.08
C TYR A 258 -11.95 3.44 -4.89
N ALA A 259 -11.30 2.31 -4.63
CA ALA A 259 -10.09 1.91 -5.35
C ALA A 259 -10.38 1.60 -6.83
N PHE A 260 -11.44 0.84 -7.13
CA PHE A 260 -11.78 0.48 -8.50
C PHE A 260 -12.25 1.69 -9.33
N THR A 261 -12.75 2.76 -8.71
CA THR A 261 -13.03 4.02 -9.42
C THR A 261 -11.74 4.62 -10.01
N ALA A 262 -10.66 4.70 -9.22
CA ALA A 262 -9.36 5.16 -9.73
C ALA A 262 -8.75 4.18 -10.75
N VAL A 263 -8.94 2.87 -10.55
CA VAL A 263 -8.53 1.86 -11.54
C VAL A 263 -9.24 2.08 -12.89
N ALA A 264 -10.55 2.36 -12.88
CA ALA A 264 -11.29 2.68 -14.10
C ALA A 264 -10.78 3.96 -14.77
N GLU A 265 -10.46 5.00 -13.99
CA GLU A 265 -9.88 6.26 -14.48
C GLU A 265 -8.53 6.01 -15.18
N VAL A 266 -7.65 5.21 -14.59
CA VAL A 266 -6.36 4.83 -15.18
C VAL A 266 -6.54 4.01 -16.46
N TRP A 267 -7.40 2.98 -16.44
CA TRP A 267 -7.66 2.18 -17.64
C TRP A 267 -8.29 3.01 -18.77
N ALA A 268 -9.19 3.93 -18.45
CA ALA A 268 -9.76 4.84 -19.43
C ALA A 268 -8.68 5.69 -20.10
N ALA A 269 -7.73 6.21 -19.31
CA ALA A 269 -6.63 7.01 -19.81
C ALA A 269 -5.62 6.21 -20.66
N LEU A 270 -5.27 4.98 -20.24
CA LEU A 270 -4.37 4.09 -20.97
C LEU A 270 -4.89 3.67 -22.34
N ARG A 271 -6.18 3.91 -22.65
CA ARG A 271 -6.73 3.69 -24.01
C ARG A 271 -6.05 4.55 -25.08
N ALA A 272 -5.45 5.67 -24.69
CA ALA A 272 -4.69 6.53 -25.59
C ALA A 272 -3.28 5.97 -25.91
N HIS A 273 -2.81 4.96 -25.19
CA HIS A 273 -1.52 4.33 -25.46
C HIS A 273 -1.60 3.51 -26.76
N PRO A 274 -0.66 3.68 -27.71
CA PRO A 274 -0.70 3.00 -29.02
C PRO A 274 -0.87 1.48 -28.94
N ASP A 275 -0.07 0.83 -28.08
CA ASP A 275 -0.05 -0.64 -27.99
C ASP A 275 -1.03 -1.23 -26.96
N LEU A 276 -1.50 -0.44 -25.99
CA LEU A 276 -2.38 -0.93 -24.90
C LEU A 276 -3.86 -0.63 -25.17
N GLY A 277 -4.20 0.14 -26.20
CA GLY A 277 -5.55 0.66 -26.42
C GLY A 277 -6.65 -0.40 -26.39
N ALA A 278 -6.41 -1.56 -27.02
CA ALA A 278 -7.36 -2.67 -27.03
C ALA A 278 -7.52 -3.33 -25.65
N GLN A 279 -6.39 -3.66 -24.99
CA GLN A 279 -6.38 -4.23 -23.63
C GLN A 279 -7.03 -3.28 -22.62
N ALA A 280 -6.62 -2.02 -22.63
CA ALA A 280 -7.14 -0.98 -21.75
C ALA A 280 -8.64 -0.76 -21.96
N THR A 281 -9.13 -0.81 -23.21
CA THR A 281 -10.58 -0.72 -23.50
C THR A 281 -11.34 -1.90 -22.91
N ALA A 282 -10.82 -3.12 -23.03
CA ALA A 282 -11.45 -4.31 -22.45
C ALA A 282 -11.46 -4.24 -20.91
N ARG A 283 -10.33 -3.90 -20.29
CA ARG A 283 -10.21 -3.75 -18.83
C ARG A 283 -11.11 -2.63 -18.29
N PHE A 284 -11.15 -1.48 -18.96
CA PHE A 284 -12.04 -0.38 -18.61
C PHE A 284 -13.51 -0.80 -18.68
N ALA A 285 -13.93 -1.53 -19.73
CA ALA A 285 -15.31 -1.99 -19.84
C ALA A 285 -15.71 -2.92 -18.68
N VAL A 286 -14.82 -3.84 -18.27
CA VAL A 286 -15.04 -4.74 -17.12
C VAL A 286 -15.20 -3.95 -15.83
N VAL A 287 -14.21 -3.09 -15.50
CA VAL A 287 -14.24 -2.34 -14.24
C VAL A 287 -15.41 -1.36 -14.19
N ARG A 288 -15.77 -0.73 -15.31
CA ARG A 288 -16.96 0.12 -15.40
C ARG A 288 -18.25 -0.65 -15.09
N ALA A 289 -18.43 -1.84 -15.67
CA ALA A 289 -19.58 -2.69 -15.36
C ALA A 289 -19.60 -3.17 -13.89
N GLN A 290 -18.43 -3.46 -13.32
CA GLN A 290 -18.29 -3.80 -11.90
C GLN A 290 -18.71 -2.63 -11.00
N LEU A 291 -18.27 -1.40 -11.29
CA LEU A 291 -18.63 -0.21 -10.53
C LEU A 291 -20.12 0.12 -10.63
N GLU A 292 -20.71 0.04 -11.84
CA GLU A 292 -22.16 0.20 -12.04
C GLU A 292 -22.95 -0.77 -11.13
N ARG A 293 -22.51 -2.03 -11.04
CA ARG A 293 -23.14 -3.03 -10.17
C ARG A 293 -22.88 -2.78 -8.69
N ALA A 294 -21.68 -2.34 -8.31
CA ALA A 294 -21.33 -2.03 -6.92
C ALA A 294 -22.13 -0.83 -6.38
N LEU A 295 -22.43 0.17 -7.21
CA LEU A 295 -23.28 1.30 -6.82
C LEU A 295 -24.69 0.89 -6.41
N VAL A 296 -25.24 -0.16 -7.03
CA VAL A 296 -26.55 -0.71 -6.62
C VAL A 296 -26.50 -1.28 -5.20
N GLU A 297 -25.38 -1.91 -4.81
CA GLU A 297 -25.20 -2.39 -3.43
C GLU A 297 -24.95 -1.23 -2.47
N LEU A 298 -24.14 -0.24 -2.87
CA LEU A 298 -23.85 0.92 -2.04
C LEU A 298 -25.11 1.74 -1.75
N GLY A 299 -26.00 1.88 -2.73
CA GLY A 299 -27.30 2.55 -2.56
C GLY A 299 -28.28 1.81 -1.63
N ARG A 300 -28.04 0.52 -1.35
CA ARG A 300 -28.81 -0.27 -0.36
C ARG A 300 -28.20 -0.20 1.04
N ALA A 301 -27.01 0.37 1.20
CA ALA A 301 -26.32 0.40 2.48
C ALA A 301 -26.95 1.41 3.45
N GLY A 302 -27.80 0.91 4.34
CA GLY A 302 -28.47 1.72 5.36
C GLY A 302 -27.56 2.18 6.50
N SER A 303 -26.36 1.62 6.63
CA SER A 303 -25.40 1.87 7.71
C SER A 303 -24.45 3.03 7.46
N LEU A 304 -24.54 3.72 6.31
CA LEU A 304 -23.72 4.90 6.03
C LEU A 304 -24.08 6.05 6.98
N THR A 305 -23.08 6.71 7.54
CA THR A 305 -23.26 7.96 8.29
C THR A 305 -23.57 9.12 7.34
N SER A 306 -23.85 10.33 7.86
CA SER A 306 -24.00 11.52 7.01
C SER A 306 -22.75 11.79 6.16
N ALA A 307 -21.55 11.61 6.73
CA ALA A 307 -20.30 11.73 5.99
C ALA A 307 -20.13 10.60 4.96
N GLY A 308 -20.52 9.37 5.31
CA GLY A 308 -20.52 8.24 4.38
C GLY A 308 -21.45 8.41 3.19
N ARG A 309 -22.64 8.98 3.40
CA ARG A 309 -23.57 9.31 2.31
C ARG A 309 -22.99 10.36 1.38
N LEU A 310 -22.42 11.45 1.92
CA LEU A 310 -21.73 12.45 1.10
C LEU A 310 -20.59 11.83 0.29
N TRP A 311 -19.80 10.94 0.91
CA TRP A 311 -18.74 10.20 0.23
C TRP A 311 -19.28 9.32 -0.91
N ALA A 312 -20.34 8.55 -0.64
CA ALA A 312 -21.00 7.69 -1.62
C ALA A 312 -21.60 8.49 -2.79
N ASP A 313 -22.18 9.66 -2.51
CA ASP A 313 -22.74 10.56 -3.52
C ASP A 313 -21.63 11.06 -4.46
N ARG A 314 -20.49 11.51 -3.90
CA ARG A 314 -19.32 11.94 -4.71
C ARG A 314 -18.71 10.80 -5.52
N LEU A 315 -18.68 9.58 -4.98
CA LEU A 315 -18.28 8.40 -5.73
C LEU A 315 -19.23 8.10 -6.87
N THR A 316 -20.54 8.19 -6.61
CA THR A 316 -21.59 7.96 -7.62
C THR A 316 -21.48 8.97 -8.77
N GLU A 317 -21.21 10.24 -8.47
CA GLU A 317 -20.97 11.28 -9.49
C GLU A 317 -19.76 10.93 -10.38
N ARG A 318 -18.61 10.55 -9.79
CA ARG A 318 -17.41 10.16 -10.54
C ARG A 318 -17.64 8.90 -11.40
N ILE A 319 -18.28 7.89 -10.82
CA ILE A 319 -18.61 6.65 -11.55
C ILE A 319 -19.61 6.94 -12.67
N GLY A 320 -20.55 7.87 -12.49
CA GLY A 320 -21.46 8.33 -13.54
C GLY A 320 -20.73 8.96 -14.74
N GLN A 321 -19.65 9.72 -14.49
CA GLN A 321 -18.80 10.26 -15.56
C GLN A 321 -18.09 9.14 -16.33
N LEU A 322 -17.59 8.12 -15.64
CA LEU A 322 -16.99 6.94 -16.26
C LEU A 322 -18.01 6.12 -17.05
N ALA A 323 -19.24 5.99 -16.54
CA ALA A 323 -20.36 5.31 -17.21
C ALA A 323 -20.71 5.96 -18.56
N ALA A 324 -20.53 7.28 -18.68
CA ALA A 324 -20.77 8.03 -19.91
C ALA A 324 -19.65 7.88 -20.96
N VAL A 325 -18.48 7.34 -20.60
CA VAL A 325 -17.37 7.14 -21.54
C VAL A 325 -17.69 5.99 -22.51
N PRO A 326 -17.73 6.23 -23.84
CA PRO A 326 -18.07 5.19 -24.80
C PRO A 326 -17.05 4.05 -24.82
N VAL A 327 -17.58 2.82 -24.89
CA VAL A 327 -16.82 1.60 -25.21
C VAL A 327 -17.50 0.84 -26.35
N PRO A 328 -16.77 0.03 -27.12
CA PRO A 328 -17.38 -0.83 -28.14
C PRO A 328 -18.46 -1.74 -27.54
N ALA A 329 -19.58 -1.90 -28.25
CA ALA A 329 -20.72 -2.70 -27.77
C ALA A 329 -20.34 -4.16 -27.47
N SER A 330 -19.40 -4.74 -28.21
CA SER A 330 -18.88 -6.08 -27.95
C SER A 330 -18.13 -6.17 -26.61
N ALA A 331 -17.35 -5.15 -26.25
CA ALA A 331 -16.63 -5.07 -24.98
C ALA A 331 -17.59 -4.86 -23.80
N ASP A 332 -18.58 -3.96 -23.94
CA ASP A 332 -19.63 -3.77 -22.92
C ASP A 332 -20.42 -5.06 -22.67
N ALA A 333 -20.86 -5.75 -23.74
CA ALA A 333 -21.60 -6.99 -23.61
C ALA A 333 -20.75 -8.11 -22.96
N ALA A 334 -19.45 -8.19 -23.27
CA ALA A 334 -18.55 -9.13 -22.62
C ALA A 334 -18.38 -8.83 -21.12
N ALA A 335 -18.11 -7.56 -20.78
CA ALA A 335 -17.97 -7.09 -19.40
C ALA A 335 -19.23 -7.37 -18.55
N ARG A 336 -20.42 -7.06 -19.08
CA ARG A 336 -21.69 -7.32 -18.38
C ARG A 336 -21.94 -8.81 -18.16
N ARG A 337 -21.55 -9.68 -19.12
CA ARG A 337 -21.63 -11.13 -18.93
C ARG A 337 -20.72 -11.62 -17.83
N GLU A 338 -19.50 -11.09 -17.74
CA GLU A 338 -18.55 -11.40 -16.68
C GLU A 338 -19.08 -11.02 -15.30
N VAL A 339 -19.59 -9.79 -15.14
CA VAL A 339 -20.19 -9.33 -13.87
C VAL A 339 -21.42 -10.17 -13.50
N ALA A 340 -22.26 -10.52 -14.48
CA ALA A 340 -23.43 -11.36 -14.24
C ALA A 340 -23.03 -12.80 -13.83
N GLU A 341 -21.94 -13.34 -14.37
CA GLU A 341 -21.41 -14.64 -13.95
C GLU A 341 -20.83 -14.58 -12.54
N ALA A 342 -20.07 -13.54 -12.20
CA ALA A 342 -19.57 -13.32 -10.84
C ALA A 342 -20.72 -13.21 -9.83
N GLU A 343 -21.83 -12.56 -10.20
CA GLU A 343 -23.01 -12.47 -9.33
C GLU A 343 -23.73 -13.82 -9.18
N ARG A 344 -23.82 -14.62 -10.25
CA ARG A 344 -24.41 -15.97 -10.19
C ARG A 344 -23.58 -16.93 -9.33
N THR A 345 -22.26 -16.81 -9.38
CA THR A 345 -21.32 -17.71 -8.71
C THR A 345 -20.87 -17.21 -7.33
N ARG A 346 -21.43 -16.10 -6.86
CA ARG A 346 -21.10 -15.53 -5.54
C ARG A 346 -21.37 -16.53 -4.43
N LEU A 347 -20.50 -16.53 -3.42
CA LEU A 347 -20.69 -17.35 -2.24
C LEU A 347 -21.91 -16.84 -1.43
N PRO A 348 -22.70 -17.74 -0.83
CA PRO A 348 -23.83 -17.34 -0.01
C PRO A 348 -23.35 -16.53 1.19
N THR A 349 -24.20 -15.61 1.67
CA THR A 349 -23.94 -14.91 2.94
C THR A 349 -24.12 -15.90 4.08
N ILE A 350 -23.01 -16.37 4.65
CA ILE A 350 -23.06 -17.19 5.86
C ILE A 350 -23.37 -16.24 7.02
N THR A 351 -24.62 -16.27 7.48
CA THR A 351 -25.00 -15.57 8.70
C THR A 351 -24.60 -16.46 9.86
N THR A 352 -23.46 -16.20 10.49
CA THR A 352 -23.15 -16.81 11.79
C THR A 352 -24.06 -16.15 12.81
N GLY A 353 -25.09 -16.88 13.25
CA GLY A 353 -26.05 -16.45 14.27
C GLY A 353 -25.47 -16.42 15.67
#